data_AF-A0A1I0X1R4-F1
#
_entry.id   AF-A0A1I0X1R4-F1
#
_cell.length_a   1.000
_cell.length_b   1.000
_cell.length_c   1.000
_cell.angle_alpha   90.00
_cell.angle_beta   90.00
_cell.angle_gamma   90.00
#
_symmetry.space_group_name_H-M   'P 1'
#
loop_
_entity.id
_entity.type
_entity.pdbx_description
1 polymer ?
#
loop_
_entity_poly.entity_id
_entity_poly.type
_entity_poly.pdbx_seq_one_letter_code
_entity_poly.pdbx_strand_id
1 'polypeptide(L)'
;MSFSNGFLWGGAVAAHQLEGAWQEGGKGVSVADVMTVGGYGKPREITDGVLEGKIYPNHDAIDFYHHYKEDLALMAEMGFKAFRTSIAWTRIFPKGDEAEPNEEGLKFYDDLFDEMRRLGIEPVVTLCHFELPYHLVTEYGGFRNRKVVDFFVKFATTCFERYKDKVKYWMTFNEINNQRNTDVPFFAVTNSGFTYKEGEDRKLVLYQVAHNEFVASAKAVIAGHKINPKFQIGCMLNIGPVYTESCRPNDAITAMKEMDKTWFFSDVQCRGHYPTYVLKEWENKGYKIQMEDNDLEVLAQGKVDYFAFSYYQTVVVSSVKKNEDGDEFSNGLDNPYVEKSDWGWKIDPVGLRYALNLVQERYELPMMIVENGIGLHETNADKQEDGMIHDDARIAYFRAHISEMKKAVEEDGVDLLGYLTWGPIDLVSAGTGEMEKRYGFIYVDKNNKGEGTLRREKKKSFFWYKDVIASNGEKL
;
A
#
# COMPACT_ATOMS: atom_id res chain seq x y z
N MET A 1 11.63 25.51 -9.55
CA MET A 1 12.85 24.84 -9.03
C MET A 1 12.60 23.36 -9.09
N SER A 2 13.27 22.61 -9.96
CA SER A 2 13.09 21.17 -10.12
C SER A 2 13.12 20.41 -8.79
N PHE A 3 12.53 19.21 -8.75
CA PHE A 3 12.68 18.29 -7.62
C PHE A 3 14.16 18.13 -7.23
N SER A 4 14.42 17.75 -5.97
CA SER A 4 15.79 17.59 -5.50
C SER A 4 16.57 16.62 -6.39
N ASN A 5 17.89 16.82 -6.54
CA ASN A 5 18.72 15.92 -7.38
C ASN A 5 18.71 14.45 -6.89
N GLY A 6 18.33 14.24 -5.63
CA GLY A 6 18.20 12.92 -5.01
C GLY A 6 16.75 12.40 -4.96
N PHE A 7 15.82 13.01 -5.69
CA PHE A 7 14.42 12.62 -5.68
C PHE A 7 14.25 11.18 -6.15
N LEU A 8 13.59 10.37 -5.33
CA LEU A 8 13.43 8.93 -5.56
C LEU A 8 12.26 8.67 -6.52
N TRP A 9 12.53 8.85 -7.82
CA TRP A 9 11.63 8.39 -8.87
C TRP A 9 11.63 6.86 -8.97
N GLY A 10 10.46 6.26 -9.16
CA GLY A 10 10.38 4.83 -9.32
C GLY A 10 8.96 4.28 -9.38
N GLY A 11 8.81 3.04 -8.94
CA GLY A 11 7.54 2.36 -8.92
C GLY A 11 7.41 1.44 -7.73
N ALA A 12 6.17 1.04 -7.44
CA ALA A 12 5.76 0.31 -6.26
C ALA A 12 4.88 -0.89 -6.61
N VAL A 13 5.12 -2.00 -5.91
CA VAL A 13 4.38 -3.26 -6.01
C VAL A 13 4.27 -3.91 -4.63
N ALA A 14 3.54 -5.03 -4.54
CA ALA A 14 3.50 -5.89 -3.36
C ALA A 14 3.75 -7.35 -3.77
N ALA A 15 4.54 -8.07 -2.97
CA ALA A 15 5.02 -9.42 -3.26
C ALA A 15 3.90 -10.36 -3.72
N HIS A 16 2.83 -10.53 -2.93
CA HIS A 16 1.68 -11.37 -3.30
C HIS A 16 0.98 -11.00 -4.62
N GLN A 17 1.16 -9.78 -5.15
CA GLN A 17 0.49 -9.32 -6.36
C GLN A 17 1.29 -9.57 -7.64
N LEU A 18 2.61 -9.79 -7.52
CA LEU A 18 3.48 -9.98 -8.67
C LEU A 18 4.40 -11.21 -8.60
N GLU A 19 4.87 -11.61 -7.42
CA GLU A 19 5.89 -12.67 -7.28
C GLU A 19 5.41 -14.00 -7.86
N GLY A 20 4.21 -14.45 -7.48
CA GLY A 20 3.75 -15.79 -7.79
C GLY A 20 4.56 -16.84 -7.02
N ALA A 21 4.74 -18.03 -7.59
CA ALA A 21 5.52 -19.11 -7.01
C ALA A 21 5.16 -19.34 -5.52
N TRP A 22 3.86 -19.42 -5.23
CA TRP A 22 3.34 -19.22 -3.87
C TRP A 22 3.72 -20.30 -2.85
N GLN A 23 4.25 -21.43 -3.30
CA GLN A 23 4.77 -22.53 -2.46
C GLN A 23 6.28 -22.78 -2.65
N GLU A 24 6.94 -22.03 -3.53
CA GLU A 24 8.37 -22.24 -3.78
C GLU A 24 9.23 -21.76 -2.62
N GLY A 25 10.37 -22.42 -2.46
CA GLY A 25 11.33 -22.18 -1.39
C GLY A 25 10.76 -22.30 0.01
N GLY A 26 9.75 -23.15 0.20
CA GLY A 26 9.10 -23.36 1.49
C GLY A 26 8.17 -22.22 1.92
N LYS A 27 7.77 -21.33 1.01
CA LYS A 27 6.79 -20.27 1.31
C LYS A 27 5.48 -20.86 1.85
N GLY A 28 4.98 -20.28 2.94
CA GLY A 28 3.69 -20.64 3.53
C GLY A 28 2.48 -20.00 2.84
N VAL A 29 1.29 -20.45 3.23
CA VAL A 29 0.01 -19.88 2.78
C VAL A 29 -0.19 -18.51 3.41
N SER A 30 -0.40 -17.47 2.60
CA SER A 30 -0.77 -16.13 3.06
C SER A 30 -2.28 -15.91 3.01
N VAL A 31 -2.77 -14.83 3.62
CA VAL A 31 -4.17 -14.40 3.46
C VAL A 31 -4.54 -14.10 2.00
N ALA A 32 -3.59 -13.70 1.15
CA ALA A 32 -3.84 -13.49 -0.29
C ALA A 32 -4.01 -14.81 -1.05
N ASP A 33 -3.38 -15.89 -0.59
CA ASP A 33 -3.44 -17.21 -1.23
C ASP A 33 -4.80 -17.90 -1.05
N VAL A 34 -5.67 -17.36 -0.21
CA VAL A 34 -7.05 -17.85 0.01
C VAL A 34 -8.11 -16.88 -0.52
N MET A 35 -7.72 -15.94 -1.38
CA MET A 35 -8.63 -14.97 -2.00
C MET A 35 -8.83 -15.25 -3.48
N THR A 36 -10.08 -15.48 -3.91
CA THR A 36 -10.37 -15.77 -5.32
C THR A 36 -10.29 -14.51 -6.19
N VAL A 37 -10.25 -14.68 -7.52
CA VAL A 37 -10.52 -13.58 -8.46
C VAL A 37 -11.96 -13.06 -8.31
N GLY A 38 -12.13 -11.74 -8.35
CA GLY A 38 -13.39 -11.01 -8.30
C GLY A 38 -13.62 -10.21 -9.60
N GLY A 39 -14.19 -9.01 -9.47
CA GLY A 39 -14.39 -8.05 -10.56
C GLY A 39 -15.13 -6.80 -10.08
N TYR A 40 -15.35 -5.81 -10.96
CA TYR A 40 -16.16 -4.64 -10.62
C TYR A 40 -17.58 -5.04 -10.20
N GLY A 41 -18.01 -4.66 -8.99
CA GLY A 41 -19.28 -5.09 -8.39
C GLY A 41 -19.34 -6.56 -7.95
N LYS A 42 -18.23 -7.30 -8.02
CA LYS A 42 -18.10 -8.69 -7.56
C LYS A 42 -16.90 -8.83 -6.62
N PRO A 43 -17.11 -8.73 -5.29
CA PRO A 43 -16.04 -8.88 -4.32
C PRO A 43 -15.30 -10.21 -4.44
N ARG A 44 -14.03 -10.23 -4.02
CA ARG A 44 -13.25 -11.47 -3.90
C ARG A 44 -13.85 -12.35 -2.81
N GLU A 45 -13.88 -13.66 -3.04
CA GLU A 45 -14.26 -14.62 -2.01
C GLU A 45 -13.03 -14.96 -1.17
N ILE A 46 -13.15 -14.86 0.16
CA ILE A 46 -12.13 -15.31 1.11
C ILE A 46 -12.53 -16.71 1.56
N THR A 47 -11.75 -17.72 1.17
CA THR A 47 -12.06 -19.12 1.43
C THR A 47 -11.40 -19.64 2.70
N ASP A 48 -11.93 -20.73 3.25
CA ASP A 48 -11.31 -21.46 4.37
C ASP A 48 -10.19 -22.36 3.83
N GLY A 49 -9.01 -21.76 3.65
CA GLY A 49 -7.88 -22.39 2.95
C GLY A 49 -8.02 -22.40 1.43
N VAL A 50 -7.14 -23.14 0.77
CA VAL A 50 -7.10 -23.26 -0.70
C VAL A 50 -8.02 -24.39 -1.14
N LEU A 51 -9.02 -24.07 -1.96
CA LEU A 51 -10.05 -25.01 -2.42
C LEU A 51 -9.85 -25.38 -3.89
N GLU A 52 -10.04 -26.66 -4.22
CA GLU A 52 -10.02 -27.15 -5.60
C GLU A 52 -11.13 -26.49 -6.44
N GLY A 53 -10.83 -26.17 -7.70
CA GLY A 53 -11.78 -25.58 -8.65
C GLY A 53 -12.02 -24.07 -8.49
N LYS A 54 -11.33 -23.40 -7.55
CA LYS A 54 -11.29 -21.93 -7.43
C LYS A 54 -10.05 -21.37 -8.11
N ILE A 55 -10.11 -20.11 -8.55
CA ILE A 55 -8.99 -19.38 -9.16
C ILE A 55 -8.44 -18.40 -8.13
N TYR A 56 -7.20 -18.62 -7.71
CA TYR A 56 -6.45 -17.76 -6.80
C TYR A 56 -5.37 -17.01 -7.60
N PRO A 57 -5.63 -15.80 -8.10
CA PRO A 57 -4.76 -15.13 -9.07
C PRO A 57 -3.36 -14.83 -8.51
N ASN A 58 -3.24 -14.72 -7.18
CA ASN A 58 -1.97 -14.48 -6.48
C ASN A 58 -1.00 -15.68 -6.50
N HIS A 59 -1.50 -16.90 -6.73
CA HIS A 59 -0.66 -18.11 -6.71
C HIS A 59 0.44 -18.06 -7.76
N ASP A 60 0.08 -17.64 -8.96
CA ASP A 60 1.01 -17.48 -10.10
C ASP A 60 1.36 -16.01 -10.35
N ALA A 61 0.46 -15.07 -9.99
CA ALA A 61 0.60 -13.63 -10.22
C ALA A 61 1.12 -13.31 -11.64
N ILE A 62 2.30 -12.71 -11.78
CA ILE A 62 2.99 -12.55 -13.07
C ILE A 62 4.32 -13.30 -13.14
N ASP A 63 4.57 -14.17 -12.16
CA ASP A 63 5.81 -14.93 -12.02
C ASP A 63 7.07 -14.05 -11.91
N PHE A 64 6.97 -12.92 -11.21
CA PHE A 64 8.13 -12.06 -10.94
C PHE A 64 9.20 -12.81 -10.13
N TYR A 65 8.83 -13.83 -9.34
CA TYR A 65 9.78 -14.65 -8.59
C TYR A 65 10.87 -15.25 -9.50
N HIS A 66 10.51 -15.68 -10.71
CA HIS A 66 11.46 -16.19 -11.70
C HIS A 66 11.99 -15.12 -12.67
N HIS A 67 11.22 -14.05 -12.89
CA HIS A 67 11.50 -13.02 -13.91
C HIS A 67 12.07 -11.69 -13.35
N TYR A 68 12.37 -11.60 -12.05
CA TYR A 68 12.73 -10.33 -11.43
C TYR A 68 13.96 -9.67 -12.06
N LYS A 69 14.91 -10.43 -12.61
CA LYS A 69 16.11 -9.87 -13.24
C LYS A 69 15.76 -9.12 -14.52
N GLU A 70 14.94 -9.73 -15.37
CA GLU A 70 14.44 -9.12 -16.61
C GLU A 70 13.53 -7.93 -16.30
N ASP A 71 12.65 -8.09 -15.30
CA ASP A 71 11.72 -7.05 -14.89
C ASP A 71 12.46 -5.84 -14.29
N LEU A 72 13.46 -6.06 -13.43
CA LEU A 72 14.31 -4.98 -12.89
C LEU A 72 15.17 -4.31 -13.97
N ALA A 73 15.62 -5.04 -14.98
CA ALA A 73 16.32 -4.44 -16.12
C ALA A 73 15.42 -3.44 -16.88
N LEU A 74 14.12 -3.74 -17.01
CA LEU A 74 13.15 -2.80 -17.59
C LEU A 74 12.94 -1.57 -16.69
N MET A 75 12.90 -1.74 -15.36
CA MET A 75 12.83 -0.62 -14.41
C MET A 75 14.08 0.27 -14.50
N ALA A 76 15.26 -0.33 -14.61
CA ALA A 76 16.52 0.37 -14.81
C ALA A 76 16.57 1.11 -16.15
N GLU A 77 16.00 0.53 -17.21
CA GLU A 77 15.90 1.20 -18.52
C GLU A 77 15.01 2.44 -18.49
N MET A 78 13.94 2.45 -17.69
CA MET A 78 13.16 3.67 -17.40
C MET A 78 13.95 4.67 -16.54
N GLY A 79 15.02 4.24 -15.88
CA GLY A 79 15.89 5.09 -15.07
C GLY A 79 15.51 5.18 -13.59
N PHE A 80 14.74 4.21 -13.09
CA PHE A 80 14.29 4.15 -11.69
C PHE A 80 15.45 4.41 -10.72
N LYS A 81 15.18 5.25 -9.71
CA LYS A 81 16.08 5.52 -8.59
C LYS A 81 15.75 4.67 -7.38
N ALA A 82 14.48 4.30 -7.24
CA ALA A 82 14.00 3.39 -6.22
C ALA A 82 12.97 2.41 -6.77
N PHE A 83 12.82 1.28 -6.11
CA PHE A 83 11.73 0.34 -6.38
C PHE A 83 11.15 -0.14 -5.05
N ARG A 84 9.86 0.11 -4.87
CA ARG A 84 9.14 -0.32 -3.69
C ARG A 84 8.54 -1.71 -3.91
N THR A 85 8.81 -2.61 -2.97
CA THR A 85 8.14 -3.92 -2.89
C THR A 85 7.88 -4.27 -1.41
N SER A 86 7.24 -5.39 -1.16
CA SER A 86 7.20 -6.00 0.17
C SER A 86 8.10 -7.23 0.25
N ILE A 87 8.52 -7.54 1.48
CA ILE A 87 9.03 -8.88 1.80
C ILE A 87 7.81 -9.71 2.20
N ALA A 88 7.54 -10.79 1.49
CA ALA A 88 6.46 -11.70 1.80
C ALA A 88 6.76 -12.35 3.16
N TRP A 89 5.97 -12.01 4.18
CA TRP A 89 6.13 -12.55 5.53
C TRP A 89 6.16 -14.09 5.49
N THR A 90 5.30 -14.70 4.67
CA THR A 90 5.23 -16.15 4.47
C THR A 90 6.43 -16.79 3.80
N ARG A 91 7.33 -16.02 3.17
CA ARG A 91 8.63 -16.55 2.72
C ARG A 91 9.63 -16.64 3.86
N ILE A 92 9.56 -15.75 4.84
CA ILE A 92 10.51 -15.70 5.95
C ILE A 92 10.05 -16.52 7.15
N PHE A 93 8.77 -16.43 7.51
CA PHE A 93 8.12 -17.24 8.53
C PHE A 93 6.83 -17.83 7.93
N PRO A 94 6.90 -19.03 7.32
CA PRO A 94 5.78 -19.65 6.62
C PRO A 94 4.48 -19.75 7.40
N LYS A 95 4.56 -20.01 8.70
CA LYS A 95 3.44 -20.03 9.65
C LYS A 95 3.37 -18.77 10.50
N GLY A 96 4.50 -18.08 10.68
CA GLY A 96 4.60 -16.83 11.43
C GLY A 96 5.06 -17.02 12.88
N ASP A 97 5.00 -18.24 13.40
CA ASP A 97 5.34 -18.59 14.79
C ASP A 97 6.58 -19.48 14.93
N GLU A 98 7.31 -19.74 13.83
CA GLU A 98 8.52 -20.54 13.86
C GLU A 98 9.64 -19.90 14.70
N ALA A 99 10.50 -20.74 15.27
CA ALA A 99 11.66 -20.31 16.05
C ALA A 99 12.77 -19.68 15.18
N GLU A 100 12.99 -20.21 13.97
CA GLU A 100 14.02 -19.75 13.04
C GLU A 100 13.38 -19.32 11.73
N PRO A 101 13.96 -18.32 11.03
CA PRO A 101 13.47 -17.92 9.72
C PRO A 101 13.82 -18.95 8.65
N ASN A 102 13.06 -18.93 7.57
CA ASN A 102 13.34 -19.70 6.37
C ASN A 102 14.46 -19.02 5.54
N GLU A 103 15.62 -19.67 5.49
CA GLU A 103 16.81 -19.16 4.78
C GLU A 103 16.59 -19.02 3.27
N GLU A 104 15.78 -19.88 2.65
CA GLU A 104 15.54 -19.77 1.19
C GLU A 104 14.75 -18.51 0.84
N GLY A 105 13.76 -18.16 1.68
CA GLY A 105 13.06 -16.89 1.60
C GLY A 105 13.98 -15.69 1.83
N LEU A 106 14.87 -15.75 2.82
CA LEU A 106 15.85 -14.69 3.05
C LEU A 106 16.80 -14.53 1.86
N LYS A 107 17.27 -15.65 1.30
CA LYS A 107 18.14 -15.66 0.13
C LYS A 107 17.48 -15.07 -1.11
N PHE A 108 16.19 -15.33 -1.34
CA PHE A 108 15.46 -14.74 -2.47
C PHE A 108 15.53 -13.21 -2.43
N TYR A 109 15.25 -12.60 -1.27
CA TYR A 109 15.32 -11.14 -1.14
C TYR A 109 16.76 -10.61 -1.12
N ASP A 110 17.74 -11.38 -0.66
CA ASP A 110 19.15 -11.04 -0.87
C ASP A 110 19.48 -10.88 -2.36
N ASP A 111 19.11 -11.87 -3.16
CA ASP A 111 19.38 -11.89 -4.60
C ASP A 111 18.60 -10.78 -5.33
N LEU A 112 17.35 -10.53 -4.93
CA LEU A 112 16.52 -9.44 -5.45
C LEU A 112 17.13 -8.06 -5.16
N PHE A 113 17.50 -7.80 -3.90
CA PHE A 113 18.06 -6.50 -3.50
C PHE A 113 19.47 -6.30 -4.05
N ASP A 114 20.26 -7.36 -4.19
CA ASP A 114 21.57 -7.28 -4.87
C ASP A 114 21.40 -6.90 -6.34
N GLU A 115 20.41 -7.45 -7.03
CA GLU A 115 20.11 -7.09 -8.42
C GLU A 115 19.63 -5.63 -8.56
N MET A 116 18.76 -5.17 -7.65
CA MET A 116 18.36 -3.76 -7.59
C MET A 116 19.56 -2.84 -7.44
N ARG A 117 20.45 -3.13 -6.47
CA ARG A 117 21.64 -2.32 -6.21
C ARG A 117 22.64 -2.36 -7.36
N ARG A 118 22.81 -3.53 -8.01
CA ARG A 118 23.64 -3.69 -9.22
C ARG A 118 23.15 -2.76 -10.35
N LEU A 119 21.84 -2.56 -10.45
CA LEU A 119 21.19 -1.67 -11.41
C LEU A 119 21.09 -0.21 -10.92
N GLY A 120 21.57 0.11 -9.72
CA GLY A 120 21.51 1.46 -9.15
C GLY A 120 20.11 1.86 -8.66
N ILE A 121 19.27 0.88 -8.32
CA ILE A 121 17.91 1.05 -7.80
C ILE A 121 17.95 0.83 -6.28
N GLU A 122 17.51 1.82 -5.51
CA GLU A 122 17.37 1.71 -4.06
C GLU A 122 16.12 0.89 -3.69
N PRO A 123 16.22 -0.17 -2.88
CA PRO A 123 15.05 -0.87 -2.39
C PRO A 123 14.26 -0.02 -1.38
N VAL A 124 12.94 0.01 -1.53
CA VAL A 124 12.01 0.58 -0.54
C VAL A 124 11.08 -0.54 -0.08
N VAL A 125 11.15 -0.94 1.18
CA VAL A 125 10.54 -2.21 1.62
C VAL A 125 9.37 -1.99 2.57
N THR A 126 8.23 -2.61 2.25
CA THR A 126 7.08 -2.69 3.18
C THR A 126 7.10 -4.05 3.89
N LEU A 127 7.01 -4.09 5.22
CA LEU A 127 7.07 -5.32 6.00
C LEU A 127 5.76 -6.13 5.92
N CYS A 128 4.62 -5.51 6.21
CA CYS A 128 3.32 -6.15 6.11
C CYS A 128 2.47 -5.50 5.02
N HIS A 129 2.33 -6.19 3.88
CA HIS A 129 1.56 -5.71 2.73
C HIS A 129 0.51 -6.74 2.31
N PHE A 130 -0.56 -6.84 3.09
CA PHE A 130 -1.75 -7.65 2.79
C PHE A 130 -1.52 -9.15 2.63
N GLU A 131 -0.44 -9.68 3.22
CA GLU A 131 0.05 -11.04 2.93
C GLU A 131 0.59 -11.79 4.16
N LEU A 132 0.10 -11.44 5.35
CA LEU A 132 0.48 -12.14 6.58
C LEU A 132 0.14 -13.65 6.51
N PRO A 133 0.87 -14.52 7.25
CA PRO A 133 0.65 -15.96 7.21
C PRO A 133 -0.76 -16.36 7.62
N TYR A 134 -1.43 -17.16 6.80
CA TYR A 134 -2.80 -17.64 7.05
C TYR A 134 -2.89 -18.47 8.34
N HIS A 135 -1.81 -19.15 8.72
CA HIS A 135 -1.69 -19.84 10.01
C HIS A 135 -1.88 -18.89 11.21
N LEU A 136 -1.40 -17.64 11.14
CA LEU A 136 -1.65 -16.65 12.19
C LEU A 136 -3.14 -16.27 12.30
N VAL A 137 -3.87 -16.35 11.18
CA VAL A 137 -5.33 -16.14 11.16
C VAL A 137 -6.04 -17.30 11.85
N THR A 138 -5.75 -18.54 11.45
CA THR A 138 -6.47 -19.73 11.93
C THR A 138 -6.14 -20.08 13.37
N GLU A 139 -4.86 -19.99 13.78
CA GLU A 139 -4.43 -20.41 15.12
C GLU A 139 -4.53 -19.29 16.17
N TYR A 140 -4.33 -18.03 15.75
CA TYR A 140 -4.25 -16.91 16.68
C TYR A 140 -5.36 -15.87 16.48
N GLY A 141 -6.08 -15.87 15.35
CA GLY A 141 -7.06 -14.83 15.02
C GLY A 141 -6.43 -13.52 14.52
N GLY A 142 -5.24 -13.60 13.93
CA GLY A 142 -4.49 -12.46 13.40
C GLY A 142 -4.12 -11.44 14.48
N PHE A 143 -4.05 -10.16 14.11
CA PHE A 143 -3.68 -9.06 15.01
C PHE A 143 -4.69 -8.78 16.14
N ARG A 144 -5.79 -9.54 16.24
CA ARG A 144 -6.59 -9.56 17.47
C ARG A 144 -5.78 -10.07 18.67
N ASN A 145 -4.83 -10.96 18.42
CA ASN A 145 -4.07 -11.62 19.46
C ASN A 145 -2.74 -10.93 19.68
N ARG A 146 -2.50 -10.56 20.95
CA ARG A 146 -1.29 -9.88 21.38
C ARG A 146 0.00 -10.62 20.99
N LYS A 147 0.00 -11.95 20.91
CA LYS A 147 1.17 -12.74 20.48
C LYS A 147 1.64 -12.41 19.06
N VAL A 148 0.72 -12.01 18.17
CA VAL A 148 1.03 -11.65 16.78
C VAL A 148 1.88 -10.37 16.70
N VAL A 149 1.82 -9.51 17.71
CA VAL A 149 2.74 -8.36 17.86
C VAL A 149 4.18 -8.84 17.89
N ASP A 150 4.48 -9.85 18.73
CA ASP A 150 5.85 -10.34 18.88
C ASP A 150 6.30 -11.16 17.66
N PHE A 151 5.38 -11.89 17.01
CA PHE A 151 5.67 -12.56 15.74
C PHE A 151 6.03 -11.56 14.62
N PHE A 152 5.29 -10.45 14.51
CA PHE A 152 5.63 -9.38 13.57
C PHE A 152 6.98 -8.76 13.89
N VAL A 153 7.24 -8.42 15.17
CA VAL A 153 8.50 -7.79 15.58
C VAL A 153 9.69 -8.71 15.30
N LYS A 154 9.53 -10.02 15.50
CA LYS A 154 10.56 -11.00 15.15
C LYS A 154 10.83 -11.04 13.64
N PHE A 155 9.78 -11.07 12.83
CA PHE A 155 9.88 -11.00 11.37
C PHE A 155 10.59 -9.71 10.91
N ALA A 156 10.16 -8.56 11.44
CA ALA A 156 10.75 -7.26 11.14
C ALA A 156 12.24 -7.21 11.53
N THR A 157 12.57 -7.64 12.76
CA THR A 157 13.95 -7.68 13.27
C THR A 157 14.84 -8.57 12.40
N THR A 158 14.34 -9.75 11.99
CA THR A 158 15.07 -10.66 11.10
C THR A 158 15.39 -9.97 9.76
N CYS A 159 14.41 -9.28 9.17
CA CYS A 159 14.60 -8.55 7.92
C CYS A 159 15.60 -7.40 8.08
N PHE A 160 15.44 -6.60 9.14
CA PHE A 160 16.36 -5.51 9.45
C PHE A 160 17.79 -6.01 9.63
N GLU A 161 18.02 -7.09 10.38
CA GLU A 161 19.36 -7.66 10.59
C GLU A 161 19.97 -8.19 9.29
N ARG A 162 19.19 -8.90 8.47
CA ARG A 162 19.67 -9.49 7.21
C ARG A 162 20.02 -8.41 6.18
N TYR A 163 19.18 -7.39 6.04
CA TYR A 163 19.26 -6.43 4.93
C TYR A 163 19.77 -5.05 5.35
N LYS A 164 20.38 -4.91 6.54
CA LYS A 164 20.84 -3.62 7.09
C LYS A 164 21.78 -2.80 6.22
N ASP A 165 22.54 -3.48 5.36
CA ASP A 165 23.50 -2.86 4.45
C ASP A 165 22.95 -2.75 3.02
N LYS A 166 21.75 -3.30 2.77
CA LYS A 166 21.10 -3.39 1.45
C LYS A 166 19.92 -2.43 1.29
N VAL A 167 19.13 -2.23 2.35
CA VAL A 167 17.88 -1.46 2.31
C VAL A 167 17.92 -0.32 3.32
N LYS A 168 17.70 0.91 2.85
CA LYS A 168 17.62 2.10 3.72
C LYS A 168 16.18 2.46 4.12
N TYR A 169 15.24 2.33 3.20
CA TYR A 169 13.86 2.81 3.37
C TYR A 169 12.90 1.67 3.66
N TRP A 170 12.17 1.80 4.76
CA TRP A 170 11.25 0.79 5.27
C TRP A 170 9.88 1.40 5.56
N MET A 171 8.84 0.57 5.52
CA MET A 171 7.51 0.85 6.04
C MET A 171 7.02 -0.37 6.83
N THR A 172 6.25 -0.15 7.89
CA THR A 172 5.73 -1.23 8.73
C THR A 172 4.49 -1.88 8.12
N PHE A 173 3.33 -1.20 8.17
CA PHE A 173 2.04 -1.73 7.72
C PHE A 173 1.51 -0.94 6.53
N ASN A 174 1.26 -1.62 5.40
CA ASN A 174 0.65 -1.01 4.23
C ASN A 174 -0.78 -0.55 4.52
N GLU A 175 -1.10 0.69 4.11
CA GLU A 175 -2.42 1.32 4.19
C GLU A 175 -3.17 0.94 5.47
N ILE A 176 -2.51 1.08 6.62
CA ILE A 176 -2.98 0.57 7.91
C ILE A 176 -4.39 1.07 8.28
N ASN A 177 -4.80 2.21 7.70
CA ASN A 177 -6.09 2.83 7.92
C ASN A 177 -7.24 2.27 7.07
N ASN A 178 -6.99 1.39 6.08
CA ASN A 178 -8.05 0.80 5.25
C ASN A 178 -9.11 0.06 6.10
N GLN A 179 -8.67 -0.72 7.09
CA GLN A 179 -9.54 -1.43 8.06
C GLN A 179 -10.44 -0.52 8.89
N ARG A 180 -10.28 0.80 8.81
CA ARG A 180 -11.21 1.76 9.42
C ARG A 180 -12.60 1.69 8.80
N ASN A 181 -12.70 1.22 7.56
CA ASN A 181 -13.94 0.75 6.97
C ASN A 181 -14.22 -0.69 7.43
N THR A 182 -14.89 -0.81 8.57
CA THR A 182 -15.17 -2.10 9.22
C THR A 182 -16.25 -2.93 8.50
N ASP A 183 -16.90 -2.35 7.50
CA ASP A 183 -18.02 -2.99 6.80
C ASP A 183 -17.59 -3.80 5.59
N VAL A 184 -16.33 -3.66 5.17
CA VAL A 184 -15.74 -4.41 4.05
C VAL A 184 -14.80 -5.49 4.62
N PRO A 185 -15.19 -6.78 4.57
CA PRO A 185 -14.39 -7.87 5.15
C PRO A 185 -12.98 -7.96 4.60
N PHE A 186 -12.78 -7.57 3.34
CA PHE A 186 -11.47 -7.55 2.68
C PHE A 186 -10.43 -6.80 3.52
N PHE A 187 -10.74 -5.61 4.05
CA PHE A 187 -9.77 -4.81 4.80
C PHE A 187 -9.37 -5.43 6.14
N ALA A 188 -10.31 -6.04 6.87
CA ALA A 188 -9.98 -6.70 8.12
C ALA A 188 -9.05 -7.91 7.90
N VAL A 189 -9.24 -8.64 6.81
CA VAL A 189 -8.41 -9.81 6.46
C VAL A 189 -7.05 -9.39 5.94
N THR A 190 -6.98 -8.43 5.01
CA THR A 190 -5.70 -8.01 4.42
C THR A 190 -4.83 -7.21 5.39
N ASN A 191 -5.39 -6.23 6.11
CA ASN A 191 -4.59 -5.45 7.04
C ASN A 191 -4.15 -6.27 8.26
N SER A 192 -5.04 -7.13 8.77
CA SER A 192 -4.93 -7.61 10.15
C SER A 192 -5.20 -9.10 10.35
N GLY A 193 -5.62 -9.82 9.31
CA GLY A 193 -5.74 -11.28 9.35
C GLY A 193 -6.89 -11.79 10.21
N PHE A 194 -8.06 -11.16 10.15
CA PHE A 194 -9.24 -11.64 10.87
C PHE A 194 -10.55 -11.29 10.17
N THR A 195 -11.63 -11.96 10.56
CA THR A 195 -12.99 -11.60 10.19
C THR A 195 -13.82 -11.22 11.43
N TYR A 196 -14.77 -10.30 11.26
CA TYR A 196 -15.71 -9.95 12.34
C TYR A 196 -16.71 -11.08 12.56
N LYS A 197 -17.00 -11.37 13.82
CA LYS A 197 -18.05 -12.31 14.22
C LYS A 197 -19.39 -11.58 14.32
N GLU A 198 -20.47 -12.31 14.11
CA GLU A 198 -21.82 -11.78 14.31
C GLU A 198 -21.99 -11.29 15.76
N GLY A 199 -22.58 -10.11 15.92
CA GLY A 199 -22.82 -9.48 17.23
C GLY A 199 -21.63 -8.74 17.84
N GLU A 200 -20.46 -8.72 17.22
CA GLU A 200 -19.33 -7.92 17.70
C GLU A 200 -19.54 -6.41 17.47
N ASP A 201 -19.11 -5.60 18.43
CA ASP A 201 -18.86 -4.18 18.17
C ASP A 201 -17.58 -4.06 17.32
N ARG A 202 -17.77 -3.93 16.01
CA ARG A 202 -16.68 -3.86 15.04
C ARG A 202 -15.70 -2.72 15.31
N LYS A 203 -16.16 -1.59 15.86
CA LYS A 203 -15.27 -0.46 16.18
C LYS A 203 -14.40 -0.76 17.39
N LEU A 204 -14.96 -1.38 18.43
CA LEU A 204 -14.18 -1.80 19.59
C LEU A 204 -13.10 -2.80 19.19
N VAL A 205 -13.47 -3.80 18.37
CA VAL A 205 -12.52 -4.78 17.82
C VAL A 205 -11.44 -4.10 16.99
N LEU A 206 -11.81 -3.18 16.09
CA LEU A 206 -10.86 -2.40 15.30
C LEU A 206 -9.86 -1.66 16.19
N TYR A 207 -10.32 -0.99 17.24
CA TYR A 207 -9.42 -0.26 18.13
C TYR A 207 -8.45 -1.18 18.86
N GLN A 208 -8.87 -2.39 19.24
CA GLN A 208 -7.97 -3.39 19.83
C GLN A 208 -6.92 -3.89 18.84
N VAL A 209 -7.32 -4.17 17.61
CA VAL A 209 -6.43 -4.63 16.54
C VAL A 209 -5.43 -3.55 16.16
N ALA A 210 -5.92 -2.33 15.90
CA ALA A 210 -5.08 -1.18 15.57
C ALA A 210 -4.08 -0.88 16.70
N HIS A 211 -4.48 -1.02 17.97
CA HIS A 211 -3.55 -0.89 19.09
C HIS A 211 -2.39 -1.90 19.01
N ASN A 212 -2.68 -3.18 18.75
CA ASN A 212 -1.63 -4.19 18.59
C ASN A 212 -0.70 -3.87 17.42
N GLU A 213 -1.23 -3.43 16.28
CA GLU A 213 -0.41 -3.03 15.13
C GLU A 213 0.42 -1.77 15.40
N PHE A 214 -0.10 -0.77 16.13
CA PHE A 214 0.68 0.40 16.51
C PHE A 214 1.85 0.02 17.42
N VAL A 215 1.62 -0.84 18.41
CA VAL A 215 2.69 -1.33 19.29
C VAL A 215 3.70 -2.15 18.49
N ALA A 216 3.25 -3.00 17.56
CA ALA A 216 4.11 -3.77 16.68
C ALA A 216 4.98 -2.86 15.79
N SER A 217 4.37 -1.82 15.20
CA SER A 217 5.05 -0.80 14.39
C SER A 217 6.11 -0.07 15.21
N ALA A 218 5.76 0.43 16.38
CA ALA A 218 6.67 1.16 17.26
C ALA A 218 7.82 0.28 17.77
N LYS A 219 7.56 -0.97 18.16
CA LYS A 219 8.61 -1.95 18.52
C LYS A 219 9.56 -2.21 17.34
N ALA A 220 9.03 -2.32 16.12
CA ALA A 220 9.84 -2.52 14.92
C ALA A 220 10.71 -1.30 14.60
N VAL A 221 10.19 -0.07 14.74
CA VAL A 221 10.99 1.16 14.60
C VAL A 221 12.16 1.15 15.60
N ILE A 222 11.89 0.92 16.88
CA ILE A 222 12.91 0.87 17.94
C ILE A 222 13.97 -0.19 17.64
N ALA A 223 13.56 -1.39 17.24
CA ALA A 223 14.47 -2.48 16.88
C ALA A 223 15.32 -2.13 15.65
N GLY A 224 14.70 -1.59 14.61
CA GLY A 224 15.36 -1.19 13.38
C GLY A 224 16.44 -0.13 13.64
N HIS A 225 16.14 0.93 14.38
CA HIS A 225 17.13 1.97 14.71
C HIS A 225 18.27 1.46 15.60
N LYS A 226 17.99 0.47 16.47
CA LYS A 226 19.04 -0.20 17.26
C LYS A 226 19.99 -1.01 16.37
N ILE A 227 19.48 -1.65 15.32
CA ILE A 227 20.29 -2.41 14.35
C ILE A 227 21.08 -1.47 13.44
N ASN A 228 20.42 -0.47 12.89
CA ASN A 228 21.03 0.54 12.03
C ASN A 228 20.33 1.90 12.22
N PRO A 229 20.98 2.89 12.87
CA PRO A 229 20.39 4.21 13.09
C PRO A 229 20.23 5.04 11.80
N LYS A 230 20.70 4.55 10.65
CA LYS A 230 20.53 5.20 9.35
C LYS A 230 19.27 4.75 8.61
N PHE A 231 18.55 3.75 9.11
CA PHE A 231 17.27 3.39 8.52
C PHE A 231 16.32 4.58 8.54
N GLN A 232 15.44 4.59 7.55
CA GLN A 232 14.28 5.47 7.49
C GLN A 232 13.06 4.56 7.54
N ILE A 233 12.36 4.54 8.66
CA ILE A 233 11.23 3.64 8.92
C ILE A 233 9.96 4.48 8.99
N GLY A 234 9.14 4.37 7.95
CA GLY A 234 7.94 5.18 7.76
C GLY A 234 6.65 4.46 8.15
N CYS A 235 5.60 5.23 8.35
CA CYS A 235 4.23 4.72 8.27
C CYS A 235 3.80 4.59 6.81
N MET A 236 2.70 3.89 6.53
CA MET A 236 2.06 3.89 5.21
C MET A 236 0.54 4.02 5.35
N LEU A 237 -0.03 5.07 4.76
CA LEU A 237 -1.45 5.40 4.83
C LEU A 237 -2.09 5.47 3.43
N ASN A 238 -3.35 5.08 3.33
CA ASN A 238 -4.20 5.45 2.21
C ASN A 238 -4.80 6.84 2.45
N ILE A 239 -4.42 7.82 1.64
CA ILE A 239 -4.88 9.20 1.79
C ILE A 239 -5.87 9.53 0.67
N GLY A 240 -7.16 9.52 1.03
CA GLY A 240 -8.23 10.13 0.25
C GLY A 240 -8.75 11.39 0.96
N PRO A 241 -8.24 12.58 0.63
CA PRO A 241 -8.70 13.82 1.24
C PRO A 241 -10.20 14.01 1.09
N VAL A 242 -10.82 14.58 2.13
CA VAL A 242 -12.27 14.76 2.20
C VAL A 242 -12.64 16.22 1.96
N TYR A 243 -13.37 16.47 0.88
CA TYR A 243 -14.02 17.74 0.59
C TYR A 243 -15.45 17.77 1.12
N THR A 244 -15.99 18.99 1.25
CA THR A 244 -17.38 19.21 1.59
C THR A 244 -18.22 19.41 0.33
N GLU A 245 -19.44 18.90 0.33
CA GLU A 245 -20.42 19.15 -0.75
C GLU A 245 -20.82 20.63 -0.81
N SER A 246 -20.79 21.33 0.32
CA SER A 246 -21.09 22.76 0.40
C SER A 246 -20.31 23.46 1.52
N CYS A 247 -20.51 24.77 1.66
CA CYS A 247 -19.96 25.57 2.76
C CYS A 247 -20.81 25.54 4.05
N ARG A 248 -21.79 24.63 4.17
CA ARG A 248 -22.55 24.49 5.42
C ARG A 248 -21.60 24.14 6.56
N PRO A 249 -21.70 24.80 7.74
CA PRO A 249 -20.82 24.51 8.88
C PRO A 249 -20.82 23.04 9.30
N ASN A 250 -21.97 22.36 9.18
CA ASN A 250 -22.07 20.94 9.51
C ASN A 250 -21.36 20.04 8.48
N ASP A 251 -21.28 20.43 7.20
CA ASP A 251 -20.46 19.71 6.24
C ASP A 251 -18.98 19.83 6.62
N ALA A 252 -18.51 21.01 7.05
CA ALA A 252 -17.13 21.22 7.49
C ALA A 252 -16.76 20.34 8.68
N ILE A 253 -17.62 20.26 9.71
CA ILE A 253 -17.40 19.34 10.83
C ILE A 253 -17.48 17.88 10.37
N THR A 254 -18.36 17.55 9.42
CA THR A 254 -18.49 16.18 8.88
C THR A 254 -17.20 15.76 8.16
N ALA A 255 -16.62 16.63 7.32
CA ALA A 255 -15.35 16.37 6.64
C ALA A 255 -14.18 16.21 7.63
N MET A 256 -14.10 17.08 8.64
CA MET A 256 -13.09 16.94 9.71
C MET A 256 -13.21 15.60 10.44
N LYS A 257 -14.45 15.19 10.79
CA LYS A 257 -14.72 13.91 11.47
C LYS A 257 -14.56 12.69 10.57
N GLU A 258 -14.75 12.83 9.27
CA GLU A 258 -14.44 11.78 8.32
C GLU A 258 -12.93 11.56 8.23
N MET A 259 -12.13 12.63 8.23
CA MET A 259 -10.67 12.53 8.24
C MET A 259 -10.09 11.93 9.52
N ASP A 260 -10.81 11.94 10.66
CA ASP A 260 -10.40 11.21 11.87
C ASP A 260 -10.17 9.70 11.58
N LYS A 261 -10.80 9.15 10.54
CA LYS A 261 -10.57 7.77 10.05
C LYS A 261 -9.13 7.53 9.60
N THR A 262 -8.46 8.56 9.09
CA THR A 262 -7.09 8.51 8.59
C THR A 262 -6.12 9.05 9.64
N TRP A 263 -6.48 10.15 10.30
CA TRP A 263 -5.65 10.81 11.29
C TRP A 263 -5.43 9.97 12.54
N PHE A 264 -6.38 9.13 12.94
CA PHE A 264 -6.17 8.25 14.09
C PHE A 264 -4.90 7.40 13.95
N PHE A 265 -4.68 6.79 12.78
CA PHE A 265 -3.55 5.90 12.53
C PHE A 265 -2.24 6.64 12.39
N SER A 266 -2.25 7.78 11.71
CA SER A 266 -1.04 8.59 11.52
C SER A 266 -0.68 9.40 12.76
N ASP A 267 -1.64 9.90 13.52
CA ASP A 267 -1.40 10.62 14.77
C ASP A 267 -0.63 9.71 15.75
N VAL A 268 -1.04 8.45 15.89
CA VAL A 268 -0.34 7.51 16.78
C VAL A 268 1.07 7.22 16.28
N GLN A 269 1.26 6.92 14.99
CA GLN A 269 2.58 6.56 14.46
C GLN A 269 3.56 7.74 14.37
N CYS A 270 3.07 8.96 14.09
CA CYS A 270 3.92 10.14 13.91
C CYS A 270 4.12 10.92 15.22
N ARG A 271 3.11 10.95 16.11
CA ARG A 271 3.16 11.72 17.37
C ARG A 271 3.45 10.85 18.59
N GLY A 272 3.29 9.54 18.47
CA GLY A 272 3.63 8.56 19.52
C GLY A 272 2.61 8.49 20.66
N HIS A 273 1.40 8.99 20.47
CA HIS A 273 0.34 8.91 21.48
C HIS A 273 -1.04 8.91 20.83
N TYR A 274 -2.04 8.43 21.57
CA TYR A 274 -3.44 8.50 21.14
C TYR A 274 -3.94 9.94 21.10
N PRO A 275 -4.64 10.35 20.03
CA PRO A 275 -5.22 11.67 19.97
C PRO A 275 -6.48 11.76 20.85
N THR A 276 -6.72 12.95 21.40
CA THR A 276 -7.77 13.19 22.40
C THR A 276 -9.19 12.90 21.90
N TYR A 277 -9.46 13.10 20.60
CA TYR A 277 -10.77 12.81 20.03
C TYR A 277 -11.11 11.32 20.04
N VAL A 278 -10.12 10.43 19.87
CA VAL A 278 -10.33 8.98 19.98
C VAL A 278 -10.49 8.55 21.43
N LEU A 279 -9.66 9.07 22.34
CA LEU A 279 -9.81 8.81 23.77
C LEU A 279 -11.21 9.22 24.27
N LYS A 280 -11.72 10.36 23.78
CA LYS A 280 -13.07 10.81 24.12
C LYS A 280 -14.16 9.95 23.49
N GLU A 281 -13.97 9.44 22.27
CA GLU A 281 -14.89 8.45 21.70
C GLU A 281 -14.92 7.17 22.56
N TRP A 282 -13.77 6.67 22.99
CA TRP A 282 -13.69 5.48 23.83
C TRP A 282 -14.40 5.67 25.17
N GLU A 283 -14.16 6.81 25.84
CA GLU A 283 -14.86 7.17 27.08
C GLU A 283 -16.38 7.20 26.88
N ASN A 284 -16.85 7.92 25.85
CA ASN A 284 -18.29 8.07 25.56
C ASN A 284 -18.97 6.74 25.21
N LYS A 285 -18.24 5.81 24.60
CA LYS A 285 -18.74 4.49 24.22
C LYS A 285 -18.51 3.42 25.29
N GLY A 286 -17.78 3.73 26.35
CA GLY A 286 -17.35 2.76 27.36
C GLY A 286 -16.37 1.72 26.81
N TYR A 287 -15.65 2.02 25.74
CA TYR A 287 -14.65 1.13 25.16
C TYR A 287 -13.44 0.99 26.09
N LYS A 288 -13.02 -0.26 26.28
CA LYS A 288 -11.85 -0.62 27.07
C LYS A 288 -10.88 -1.38 26.18
N ILE A 289 -9.89 -0.66 25.67
CA ILE A 289 -8.82 -1.26 24.88
C ILE A 289 -7.82 -1.87 25.84
N GLN A 290 -7.52 -3.15 25.64
CA GLN A 290 -6.52 -3.87 26.42
C GLN A 290 -5.13 -3.42 25.96
N MET A 291 -4.34 -2.92 26.90
CA MET A 291 -2.97 -2.47 26.71
C MET A 291 -2.11 -3.09 27.81
N GLU A 292 -0.84 -3.37 27.51
CA GLU A 292 0.17 -3.68 28.52
C GLU A 292 0.74 -2.37 29.11
N ASP A 293 1.29 -2.44 30.33
CA ASP A 293 1.70 -1.26 31.10
C ASP A 293 2.70 -0.35 30.35
N ASN A 294 3.54 -0.91 29.50
CA ASN A 294 4.57 -0.19 28.75
C ASN A 294 4.14 0.21 27.32
N ASP A 295 2.93 -0.10 26.87
CA ASP A 295 2.56 0.12 25.47
C ASP A 295 2.59 1.61 25.08
N LEU A 296 2.10 2.49 25.96
CA LEU A 296 2.11 3.93 25.69
C LEU A 296 3.54 4.51 25.62
N GLU A 297 4.46 3.96 26.41
CA GLU A 297 5.87 4.33 26.36
C GLU A 297 6.51 3.87 25.04
N VAL A 298 6.21 2.63 24.62
CA VAL A 298 6.66 2.08 23.35
C VAL A 298 6.19 2.94 22.18
N LEU A 299 4.92 3.34 22.16
CA LEU A 299 4.38 4.24 21.12
C LEU A 299 5.12 5.58 21.09
N ALA A 300 5.41 6.17 22.25
CA ALA A 300 6.10 7.45 22.33
C ALA A 300 7.56 7.38 21.83
N GLN A 301 8.21 6.23 22.02
CA GLN A 301 9.60 5.99 21.60
C GLN A 301 9.71 5.58 20.13
N GLY A 302 8.76 4.79 19.62
CA GLY A 302 8.79 4.21 18.26
C GLY A 302 8.05 5.04 17.22
N LYS A 303 8.26 6.36 17.19
CA LYS A 303 7.68 7.23 16.16
C LYS A 303 8.39 7.03 14.82
N VAL A 304 7.64 7.11 13.73
CA VAL A 304 8.17 6.94 12.37
C VAL A 304 9.03 8.12 11.92
N ASP A 305 9.97 7.86 11.01
CA ASP A 305 10.91 8.85 10.48
C ASP A 305 10.35 9.69 9.34
N TYR A 306 9.43 9.11 8.56
CA TYR A 306 8.82 9.75 7.39
C TYR A 306 7.39 9.25 7.18
N PHE A 307 6.60 10.03 6.45
CA PHE A 307 5.21 9.74 6.16
C PHE A 307 5.07 9.22 4.73
N ALA A 308 4.86 7.92 4.56
CA ALA A 308 4.56 7.35 3.26
C ALA A 308 3.04 7.28 3.05
N PHE A 309 2.59 7.50 1.82
CA PHE A 309 1.18 7.33 1.50
C PHE A 309 0.90 6.93 0.05
N SER A 310 -0.26 6.30 -0.13
CA SER A 310 -0.91 6.14 -1.42
C SER A 310 -1.92 7.27 -1.66
N TYR A 311 -2.04 7.68 -2.93
CA TYR A 311 -3.05 8.62 -3.38
C TYR A 311 -3.65 8.16 -4.70
N TYR A 312 -4.98 8.13 -4.77
CA TYR A 312 -5.69 7.75 -5.99
C TYR A 312 -6.90 8.63 -6.29
N GLN A 313 -7.60 9.11 -5.26
CA GLN A 313 -8.88 9.81 -5.39
C GLN A 313 -9.18 10.68 -4.15
N THR A 314 -10.17 11.57 -4.29
CA THR A 314 -10.75 12.35 -3.18
C THR A 314 -12.17 11.89 -2.84
N VAL A 315 -12.62 12.25 -1.63
CA VAL A 315 -13.94 11.92 -1.09
C VAL A 315 -14.74 13.20 -0.91
N VAL A 316 -16.05 13.17 -1.15
CA VAL A 316 -16.96 14.28 -0.83
C VAL A 316 -17.96 13.84 0.22
N VAL A 317 -18.21 14.68 1.23
CA VAL A 317 -19.21 14.41 2.28
C VAL A 317 -20.22 15.55 2.40
N SER A 318 -21.40 15.22 2.96
CA SER A 318 -22.46 16.16 3.28
C SER A 318 -23.06 15.80 4.64
N SER A 319 -23.53 16.80 5.38
CA SER A 319 -24.26 16.58 6.62
C SER A 319 -25.74 16.22 6.40
N VAL A 320 -26.24 16.30 5.17
CA VAL A 320 -27.67 16.09 4.84
C VAL A 320 -27.91 15.04 3.76
N LYS A 321 -26.93 14.81 2.87
CA LYS A 321 -26.98 13.76 1.84
C LYS A 321 -26.15 12.56 2.27
N LYS A 322 -26.61 11.37 1.92
CA LYS A 322 -25.82 10.13 2.01
C LYS A 322 -25.66 9.56 0.61
N ASN A 323 -24.55 8.86 0.37
CA ASN A 323 -24.42 8.06 -0.83
C ASN A 323 -25.13 6.72 -0.58
N GLU A 324 -26.19 6.44 -1.33
CA GLU A 324 -26.95 5.18 -1.25
C GLU A 324 -26.46 4.14 -2.28
N ASP A 325 -25.63 4.55 -3.26
CA ASP A 325 -25.22 3.76 -4.43
C ASP A 325 -23.69 3.55 -4.51
N GLY A 326 -22.95 3.72 -3.41
CA GLY A 326 -21.48 3.61 -3.40
C GLY A 326 -20.97 2.17 -3.48
N ASP A 327 -19.94 1.93 -4.29
CA ASP A 327 -19.16 0.68 -4.32
C ASP A 327 -18.25 0.54 -3.08
N GLU A 328 -17.87 -0.67 -2.69
CA GLU A 328 -17.10 -0.99 -1.47
C GLU A 328 -15.78 -0.19 -1.35
N PHE A 329 -15.21 0.20 -2.51
CA PHE A 329 -13.96 0.96 -2.62
C PHE A 329 -14.16 2.42 -3.07
N SER A 330 -15.39 2.85 -3.36
CA SER A 330 -15.74 4.21 -3.78
C SER A 330 -16.65 4.88 -2.75
N ASN A 331 -16.03 5.51 -1.75
CA ASN A 331 -16.73 6.19 -0.68
C ASN A 331 -17.12 7.64 -0.99
N GLY A 332 -18.14 8.13 -0.29
CA GLY A 332 -18.61 9.52 -0.34
C GLY A 332 -19.48 9.85 -1.55
N LEU A 333 -19.96 11.09 -1.61
CA LEU A 333 -20.78 11.62 -2.68
C LEU A 333 -19.98 11.83 -3.97
N ASP A 334 -20.69 11.96 -5.08
CA ASP A 334 -20.12 12.38 -6.35
C ASP A 334 -19.61 13.82 -6.29
N ASN A 335 -18.46 14.03 -6.92
CA ASN A 335 -17.89 15.35 -7.12
C ASN A 335 -18.15 15.77 -8.58
N PRO A 336 -19.05 16.73 -8.84
CA PRO A 336 -19.46 17.10 -10.20
C PRO A 336 -18.36 17.84 -10.98
N TYR A 337 -17.22 18.13 -10.36
CA TYR A 337 -16.11 18.89 -10.95
C TYR A 337 -14.95 18.02 -11.43
N VAL A 338 -15.02 16.70 -11.25
CA VAL A 338 -13.94 15.76 -11.63
C VAL A 338 -14.51 14.55 -12.36
N GLU A 339 -13.69 13.98 -13.24
CA GLU A 339 -14.01 12.74 -13.95
C GLU A 339 -13.79 11.52 -13.05
N LYS A 340 -14.22 10.34 -13.52
CA LYS A 340 -14.01 9.05 -12.86
C LYS A 340 -13.39 8.06 -13.84
N SER A 341 -12.59 7.15 -13.32
CA SER A 341 -12.16 5.95 -14.05
C SER A 341 -13.31 4.96 -14.26
N ASP A 342 -13.07 3.93 -15.07
CA ASP A 342 -14.03 2.84 -15.31
C ASP A 342 -14.41 2.06 -14.04
N TRP A 343 -13.54 2.10 -13.01
CA TRP A 343 -13.82 1.54 -11.67
C TRP A 343 -14.42 2.57 -10.69
N GLY A 344 -14.93 3.69 -11.19
CA GLY A 344 -15.61 4.72 -10.40
C GLY A 344 -14.70 5.65 -9.57
N TRP A 345 -13.38 5.46 -9.61
CA TRP A 345 -12.44 6.27 -8.84
C TRP A 345 -12.32 7.68 -9.42
N LYS A 346 -12.51 8.70 -8.57
CA LYS A 346 -12.49 10.11 -8.96
C LYS A 346 -11.07 10.56 -9.29
N ILE A 347 -10.89 11.16 -10.47
CA ILE A 347 -9.59 11.63 -10.97
C ILE A 347 -9.39 13.08 -10.54
N ASP A 348 -8.68 13.29 -9.44
CA ASP A 348 -8.45 14.61 -8.86
C ASP A 348 -6.95 14.87 -8.64
N PRO A 349 -6.22 15.46 -9.60
CA PRO A 349 -4.80 15.77 -9.41
C PRO A 349 -4.57 16.87 -8.38
N VAL A 350 -5.48 17.85 -8.24
CA VAL A 350 -5.34 18.95 -7.27
C VAL A 350 -5.47 18.43 -5.85
N GLY A 351 -6.30 17.40 -5.65
CA GLY A 351 -6.38 16.69 -4.38
C GLY A 351 -5.06 16.08 -3.91
N LEU A 352 -4.12 15.75 -4.80
CA LEU A 352 -2.79 15.31 -4.39
C LEU A 352 -2.00 16.45 -3.75
N ARG A 353 -2.01 17.65 -4.36
CA ARG A 353 -1.40 18.85 -3.77
C ARG A 353 -2.05 19.19 -2.43
N TYR A 354 -3.37 19.08 -2.34
CA TYR A 354 -4.10 19.28 -1.09
C TYR A 354 -3.70 18.26 -0.01
N ALA A 355 -3.59 16.96 -0.37
CA ALA A 355 -3.12 15.91 0.54
C ALA A 355 -1.71 16.18 1.07
N LEU A 356 -0.79 16.55 0.19
CA LEU A 356 0.60 16.87 0.53
C LEU A 356 0.67 18.01 1.55
N ASN A 357 -0.05 19.10 1.32
CA ASN A 357 -0.12 20.23 2.26
C ASN A 357 -0.75 19.82 3.60
N LEU A 358 -1.87 19.08 3.58
CA LEU A 358 -2.52 18.61 4.80
C LEU A 358 -1.58 17.78 5.69
N VAL A 359 -0.78 16.90 5.09
CA VAL A 359 0.15 16.05 5.83
C VAL A 359 1.37 16.86 6.30
N GLN A 360 1.94 17.71 5.43
CA GLN A 360 3.08 18.57 5.76
C GLN A 360 2.76 19.49 6.94
N GLU A 361 1.65 20.23 6.89
CA GLU A 361 1.24 21.16 7.96
C GLU A 361 0.90 20.44 9.27
N ARG A 362 0.50 19.16 9.20
CA ARG A 362 0.08 18.38 10.37
C ARG A 362 1.24 17.75 11.13
N TYR A 363 2.29 17.33 10.43
CA TYR A 363 3.35 16.50 10.99
C TYR A 363 4.76 17.05 10.78
N GLU A 364 4.99 17.88 9.77
CA GLU A 364 6.31 18.41 9.41
C GLU A 364 7.39 17.32 9.24
N LEU A 365 6.96 16.12 8.80
CA LEU A 365 7.84 15.01 8.47
C LEU A 365 8.11 14.97 6.96
N PRO A 366 9.29 14.48 6.52
CA PRO A 366 9.51 14.15 5.13
C PRO A 366 8.46 13.16 4.64
N MET A 367 8.04 13.28 3.38
CA MET A 367 7.03 12.43 2.78
C MET A 367 7.56 11.59 1.62
N MET A 368 6.89 10.48 1.33
CA MET A 368 7.08 9.75 0.08
C MET A 368 5.73 9.32 -0.47
N ILE A 369 5.41 9.70 -1.69
CA ILE A 369 4.25 9.14 -2.40
C ILE A 369 4.70 7.77 -2.87
N VAL A 370 4.20 6.73 -2.19
CA VAL A 370 4.61 5.35 -2.42
C VAL A 370 3.62 4.58 -3.28
N GLU A 371 2.47 5.17 -3.60
CA GLU A 371 1.56 4.71 -4.63
C GLU A 371 0.77 5.86 -5.23
N ASN A 372 0.66 5.85 -6.56
CA ASN A 372 -0.30 6.61 -7.34
C ASN A 372 -0.45 5.93 -8.70
N GLY A 373 -1.66 5.90 -9.26
CA GLY A 373 -1.87 5.23 -10.54
C GLY A 373 -3.32 5.19 -10.98
N ILE A 374 -3.54 4.74 -12.21
CA ILE A 374 -4.87 4.57 -12.79
C ILE A 374 -4.98 3.17 -13.40
N GLY A 375 -6.04 2.47 -13.02
CA GLY A 375 -6.39 1.18 -13.62
C GLY A 375 -7.14 1.42 -14.92
N LEU A 376 -6.65 0.82 -16.01
CA LEU A 376 -7.26 0.89 -17.33
C LEU A 376 -7.50 -0.52 -17.88
N HIS A 377 -8.55 -0.68 -18.69
CA HIS A 377 -8.75 -1.88 -19.48
C HIS A 377 -7.81 -1.86 -20.69
N GLU A 378 -6.90 -2.82 -20.77
CA GLU A 378 -6.01 -2.98 -21.93
C GLU A 378 -5.77 -4.46 -22.20
N THR A 379 -5.61 -4.80 -23.48
CA THR A 379 -5.45 -6.17 -23.96
C THR A 379 -4.50 -6.19 -25.16
N ASN A 380 -4.11 -7.38 -25.61
CA ASN A 380 -3.34 -7.52 -26.85
C ASN A 380 -4.07 -6.94 -28.08
N ALA A 381 -5.42 -6.84 -28.06
CA ALA A 381 -6.18 -6.28 -29.17
C ALA A 381 -6.04 -4.75 -29.27
N ASP A 382 -5.56 -4.09 -28.22
CA ASP A 382 -5.37 -2.63 -28.18
C ASP A 382 -4.00 -2.19 -28.71
N LYS A 383 -3.14 -3.14 -29.09
CA LYS A 383 -1.85 -2.86 -29.72
C LYS A 383 -2.04 -2.20 -31.09
N GLN A 384 -1.28 -1.14 -31.33
CA GLN A 384 -1.27 -0.43 -32.61
C GLN A 384 -0.37 -1.16 -33.64
N GLU A 385 -0.26 -0.61 -34.85
CA GLU A 385 0.57 -1.19 -35.93
C GLU A 385 2.06 -1.35 -35.54
N ASP A 386 2.54 -0.54 -34.59
CA ASP A 386 3.89 -0.63 -34.03
C ASP A 386 4.06 -1.73 -32.95
N GLY A 387 2.98 -2.46 -32.64
CA GLY A 387 2.95 -3.53 -31.65
C GLY A 387 2.82 -3.06 -30.20
N MET A 388 2.62 -1.76 -29.95
CA MET A 388 2.58 -1.18 -28.61
C MET A 388 1.14 -0.80 -28.20
N ILE A 389 0.84 -0.88 -26.90
CA ILE A 389 -0.37 -0.27 -26.33
C ILE A 389 -0.14 1.24 -26.17
N HIS A 390 -0.99 2.05 -26.80
CA HIS A 390 -0.92 3.51 -26.75
C HIS A 390 -1.82 4.04 -25.62
N ASP A 391 -1.28 4.08 -24.41
CA ASP A 391 -1.98 4.36 -23.17
C ASP A 391 -1.95 5.85 -22.77
N ASP A 392 -2.40 6.71 -23.68
CA ASP A 392 -2.38 8.17 -23.48
C ASP A 392 -3.19 8.65 -22.26
N ALA A 393 -4.25 7.93 -21.87
CA ALA A 393 -5.01 8.21 -20.66
C ALA A 393 -4.16 8.05 -19.38
N ARG A 394 -3.28 7.03 -19.33
CA ARG A 394 -2.35 6.81 -18.22
C ARG A 394 -1.31 7.94 -18.14
N ILE A 395 -0.77 8.32 -19.30
CA ILE A 395 0.16 9.46 -19.41
C ILE A 395 -0.51 10.76 -18.93
N ALA A 396 -1.74 11.04 -19.37
CA ALA A 396 -2.48 12.23 -18.97
C ALA A 396 -2.74 12.27 -17.46
N TYR A 397 -3.15 11.14 -16.87
CA TYR A 397 -3.33 11.00 -15.42
C TYR A 397 -2.05 11.36 -14.66
N PHE A 398 -0.93 10.70 -15.00
CA PHE A 398 0.32 10.92 -14.28
C PHE A 398 0.89 12.32 -14.51
N ARG A 399 0.84 12.85 -15.73
CA ARG A 399 1.23 14.24 -16.03
C ARG A 399 0.49 15.22 -15.13
N ALA A 400 -0.82 15.05 -14.97
CA ALA A 400 -1.63 15.94 -14.15
C ALA A 400 -1.23 15.88 -12.66
N HIS A 401 -1.07 14.67 -12.10
CA HIS A 401 -0.68 14.50 -10.69
C HIS A 401 0.75 14.97 -10.42
N ILE A 402 1.70 14.66 -11.30
CA ILE A 402 3.10 15.11 -11.17
C ILE A 402 3.19 16.64 -11.25
N SER A 403 2.35 17.28 -12.07
CA SER A 403 2.28 18.73 -12.15
C SER A 403 1.83 19.36 -10.82
N GLU A 404 0.83 18.80 -10.16
CA GLU A 404 0.35 19.28 -8.86
C GLU A 404 1.31 18.95 -7.71
N MET A 405 1.97 17.79 -7.77
CA MET A 405 3.07 17.42 -6.88
C MET A 405 4.24 18.40 -6.99
N LYS A 406 4.60 18.81 -8.21
CA LYS A 406 5.65 19.81 -8.46
C LYS A 406 5.28 21.15 -7.83
N LYS A 407 4.04 21.60 -7.97
CA LYS A 407 3.56 22.83 -7.31
C LYS A 407 3.61 22.71 -5.79
N ALA A 408 3.25 21.57 -5.21
CA ALA A 408 3.36 21.36 -3.76
C ALA A 408 4.80 21.53 -3.25
N VAL A 409 5.79 21.05 -4.00
CA VAL A 409 7.21 21.21 -3.65
C VAL A 409 7.68 22.66 -3.90
N GLU A 410 7.39 23.22 -5.08
CA GLU A 410 7.94 24.51 -5.51
C GLU A 410 7.26 25.73 -4.90
N GLU A 411 5.94 25.68 -4.76
CA GLU A 411 5.11 26.80 -4.32
C GLU A 411 4.80 26.70 -2.82
N ASP A 412 4.53 25.49 -2.32
CA ASP A 412 4.06 25.27 -0.95
C ASP A 412 5.16 24.83 0.04
N GLY A 413 6.34 24.43 -0.47
CA GLY A 413 7.49 24.08 0.35
C GLY A 413 7.39 22.70 1.01
N VAL A 414 6.63 21.78 0.42
CA VAL A 414 6.49 20.40 0.91
C VAL A 414 7.82 19.62 0.80
N ASP A 415 8.20 18.89 1.87
CA ASP A 415 9.37 18.02 1.88
C ASP A 415 9.01 16.62 1.35
N LEU A 416 9.34 16.39 0.07
CA LEU A 416 9.01 15.16 -0.64
C LEU A 416 10.27 14.41 -1.08
N LEU A 417 10.45 13.22 -0.54
CA LEU A 417 11.58 12.31 -0.78
C LEU A 417 11.51 11.65 -2.16
N GLY A 418 10.31 11.34 -2.66
CA GLY A 418 10.14 10.57 -3.88
C GLY A 418 8.70 10.32 -4.29
N TYR A 419 8.55 9.74 -5.47
CA TYR A 419 7.30 9.39 -6.12
C TYR A 419 7.42 8.03 -6.81
N LEU A 420 6.72 7.05 -6.26
CA LEU A 420 6.73 5.66 -6.70
C LEU A 420 5.35 5.29 -7.24
N THR A 421 5.23 5.16 -8.55
CA THR A 421 3.96 4.83 -9.22
C THR A 421 3.50 3.43 -8.88
N TRP A 422 2.22 3.22 -8.64
CA TRP A 422 1.67 1.89 -8.37
C TRP A 422 1.67 1.00 -9.60
N GLY A 423 2.09 -0.25 -9.43
CA GLY A 423 2.07 -1.28 -10.46
C GLY A 423 2.77 -0.85 -11.75
N PRO A 424 4.06 -0.45 -11.74
CA PRO A 424 4.80 -0.02 -12.93
C PRO A 424 4.91 -1.14 -13.99
N ILE A 425 4.71 -2.38 -13.58
CA ILE A 425 4.46 -3.56 -14.39
C ILE A 425 3.07 -4.07 -14.05
N ASP A 426 2.30 -4.49 -15.06
CA ASP A 426 0.98 -5.07 -14.84
C ASP A 426 1.05 -6.22 -13.84
N LEU A 427 0.13 -6.24 -12.88
CA LEU A 427 0.10 -7.17 -11.76
C LEU A 427 -1.35 -7.48 -11.37
N VAL A 428 -1.55 -8.43 -10.47
CA VAL A 428 -2.89 -8.78 -9.97
C VAL A 428 -3.40 -7.66 -9.08
N SER A 429 -4.53 -7.04 -9.41
CA SER A 429 -5.12 -5.97 -8.60
C SER A 429 -5.47 -6.45 -7.17
N ALA A 430 -5.39 -5.57 -6.18
CA ALA A 430 -5.65 -5.95 -4.79
C ALA A 430 -7.15 -6.25 -4.56
N GLY A 431 -7.99 -5.22 -4.68
CA GLY A 431 -9.41 -5.28 -4.31
C GLY A 431 -10.24 -6.26 -5.14
N THR A 432 -9.91 -6.46 -6.42
CA THR A 432 -10.66 -7.33 -7.33
C THR A 432 -9.90 -8.57 -7.81
N GLY A 433 -8.58 -8.67 -7.59
CA GLY A 433 -7.80 -9.82 -8.06
C GLY A 433 -7.66 -9.90 -9.58
N GLU A 434 -7.82 -8.78 -10.28
CA GLU A 434 -7.89 -8.71 -11.75
C GLU A 434 -6.52 -8.44 -12.36
N MET A 435 -6.18 -9.17 -13.43
CA MET A 435 -5.14 -8.77 -14.38
C MET A 435 -5.66 -7.74 -15.41
N GLU A 436 -6.97 -7.72 -15.66
CA GLU A 436 -7.58 -6.82 -16.65
C GLU A 436 -7.68 -5.36 -16.16
N LYS A 437 -7.50 -5.13 -14.86
CA LYS A 437 -7.32 -3.79 -14.28
C LYS A 437 -5.83 -3.43 -14.29
N ARG A 438 -5.35 -2.87 -15.41
CA ARG A 438 -3.91 -2.67 -15.66
C ARG A 438 -3.41 -1.30 -15.24
N TYR A 439 -2.26 -1.27 -14.58
CA TYR A 439 -1.60 -0.04 -14.12
C TYR A 439 -0.27 0.23 -14.83
N GLY A 440 0.35 -0.80 -15.41
CA GLY A 440 1.77 -0.76 -15.74
C GLY A 440 2.14 0.09 -16.93
N PHE A 441 3.37 0.56 -16.88
CA PHE A 441 4.15 0.99 -18.03
C PHE A 441 4.62 -0.22 -18.85
N ILE A 442 4.69 -1.38 -18.21
CA ILE A 442 5.04 -2.68 -18.81
C ILE A 442 3.78 -3.54 -18.80
N TYR A 443 3.30 -3.90 -19.98
CA TYR A 443 2.23 -4.86 -20.17
C TYR A 443 2.72 -6.27 -19.85
N VAL A 444 1.88 -7.07 -19.18
CA VAL A 444 2.11 -8.51 -19.00
C VAL A 444 0.97 -9.28 -19.67
N ASP A 445 1.34 -10.18 -20.60
CA ASP A 445 0.39 -11.03 -21.30
C ASP A 445 -0.19 -12.12 -20.40
N LYS A 446 -1.20 -11.75 -19.61
CA LYS A 446 -2.03 -12.61 -18.76
C LYS A 446 -3.42 -12.02 -18.59
N ASN A 447 -4.46 -12.85 -18.59
CA ASN A 447 -5.85 -12.43 -18.35
C ASN A 447 -6.38 -12.90 -16.97
N ASN A 448 -7.63 -12.58 -16.65
CA ASN A 448 -8.28 -12.96 -15.38
C ASN A 448 -8.47 -14.48 -15.19
N LYS A 449 -8.34 -15.28 -16.26
CA LYS A 449 -8.40 -16.75 -16.21
C LYS A 449 -7.02 -17.39 -16.00
N GLY A 450 -5.97 -16.58 -15.92
CA GLY A 450 -4.59 -17.05 -15.83
C GLY A 450 -3.97 -17.45 -17.18
N GLU A 451 -4.66 -17.19 -18.29
CA GLU A 451 -4.16 -17.53 -19.63
C GLU A 451 -3.29 -16.40 -20.19
N GLY A 452 -2.19 -16.75 -20.85
CA GLY A 452 -1.30 -15.81 -21.52
C GLY A 452 0.15 -16.31 -21.52
N THR A 453 1.02 -15.62 -22.26
CA THR A 453 2.44 -16.01 -22.38
C THR A 453 3.36 -15.45 -21.30
N LEU A 454 2.84 -14.61 -20.39
CA LEU A 454 3.60 -13.83 -19.40
C LEU A 454 4.66 -12.91 -20.00
N ARG A 455 4.65 -12.67 -21.32
CA ARG A 455 5.61 -11.77 -21.97
C ARG A 455 5.41 -10.34 -21.47
N ARG A 456 6.54 -9.68 -21.20
CA ARG A 456 6.63 -8.27 -20.83
C ARG A 456 6.80 -7.43 -22.09
N GLU A 457 5.96 -6.42 -22.24
CA GLU A 457 5.98 -5.53 -23.39
C GLU A 457 5.86 -4.07 -22.94
N LYS A 458 6.66 -3.18 -23.54
CA LYS A 458 6.68 -1.76 -23.17
C LYS A 458 5.45 -1.08 -23.75
N LYS A 459 4.70 -0.33 -22.94
CA LYS A 459 3.61 0.55 -23.40
C LYS A 459 4.17 1.93 -23.77
N LYS A 460 3.36 2.81 -24.37
CA LYS A 460 3.78 4.17 -24.72
C LYS A 460 4.27 4.95 -23.49
N SER A 461 3.58 4.78 -22.37
CA SER A 461 3.90 5.38 -21.08
C SER A 461 5.27 4.97 -20.51
N PHE A 462 5.85 3.84 -20.93
CA PHE A 462 7.22 3.44 -20.55
C PHE A 462 8.24 4.48 -20.98
N PHE A 463 8.20 4.86 -22.26
CA PHE A 463 9.12 5.84 -22.82
C PHE A 463 8.86 7.23 -22.29
N TRP A 464 7.58 7.57 -22.06
CA TRP A 464 7.19 8.81 -21.42
C TRP A 464 7.77 8.93 -20.00
N TYR A 465 7.59 7.92 -19.15
CA TYR A 465 8.07 7.98 -17.76
C TYR A 465 9.60 7.97 -17.69
N LYS A 466 10.27 7.30 -18.63
CA LYS A 466 11.71 7.42 -18.83
C LYS A 466 12.16 8.86 -19.05
N ASP A 467 11.46 9.62 -19.89
CA ASP A 467 11.76 11.03 -20.15
C ASP A 467 11.43 11.93 -18.93
N VAL A 468 10.37 11.61 -18.19
CA VAL A 468 10.05 12.27 -16.91
C VAL A 468 11.22 12.13 -15.94
N ILE A 469 11.70 10.91 -15.72
CA ILE A 469 12.81 10.65 -14.78
C ILE A 469 14.11 11.29 -15.28
N ALA A 470 14.44 11.15 -16.57
CA ALA A 470 15.66 11.71 -17.15
C ALA A 470 15.70 13.24 -17.08
N SER A 471 14.54 13.89 -17.14
CA SER A 471 14.39 15.34 -16.99
C SER A 471 14.11 15.78 -15.56
N ASN A 472 14.08 14.86 -14.59
CA ASN A 472 13.70 15.10 -13.20
C ASN A 472 12.37 15.88 -13.07
N GLY A 473 11.36 15.48 -13.85
CA GLY A 473 10.02 16.08 -13.83
C GLY A 473 9.88 17.41 -14.60
N GLU A 474 10.88 17.83 -15.38
CA GLU A 474 10.81 19.03 -16.21
C GLU A 474 10.10 18.79 -17.56
N LYS A 475 10.18 17.56 -18.10
CA LYS A 475 9.46 17.15 -19.30
C LYS A 475 8.36 16.17 -18.91
N LEU A 476 7.12 16.62 -19.00
CA LEU A 476 5.92 15.82 -18.77
C LEU A 476 5.10 15.69 -20.04
#